data_AF-A0AAW6MD10-F1
#
_entry.id   AF-A0AAW6MD10-F1
#
_cell.length_a   1.000
_cell.length_b   1.000
_cell.length_c   1.000
_cell.angle_alpha   90.00
_cell.angle_beta   90.00
_cell.angle_gamma   90.00
#
_symmetry.space_group_name_H-M   'P 1'
#
loop_
_entity.id
_entity.type
_entity.pdbx_description
1 polymer ?
#
loop_
_entity_poly.entity_id
_entity_poly.type
_entity_poly.pdbx_seq_one_letter_code
_entity_poly.pdbx_strand_id
1 'polypeptide(L)'
;LYDYYTSKIKREKITNITDQIESATPQVTHFDDDFILNILQSVEENIHNPDFKIDDLAEAMGMSRTVFYRKMKSLMGVSPVDFMKSMRIKRAVQLLEQDQYTVS
;
A
#
# COMPACT_ATOMS: atom_id res chain seq x y z
N LEU A 1 1.18 -7.86 8.80
CA LEU A 1 2.01 -6.91 8.01
C LEU A 1 1.15 -6.01 7.12
N TYR A 2 0.45 -6.54 6.12
CA TYR A 2 -0.42 -5.73 5.24
C TYR A 2 -1.56 -5.00 5.98
N ASP A 3 -2.31 -5.70 6.85
CA ASP A 3 -3.37 -5.06 7.62
C ASP A 3 -2.82 -4.05 8.64
N TYR A 4 -1.59 -4.24 9.10
CA TYR A 4 -0.87 -3.27 9.93
C TYR A 4 -0.57 -1.99 9.14
N TYR A 5 0.00 -2.06 7.93
CA TYR A 5 0.26 -0.86 7.12
C TYR A 5 -1.03 -0.20 6.62
N THR A 6 -2.07 -0.97 6.30
CA THR A 6 -3.37 -0.40 5.93
C THR A 6 -3.99 0.33 7.12
N SER A 7 -3.86 -0.23 8.33
CA SER A 7 -4.32 0.41 9.57
C SER A 7 -3.45 1.62 9.93
N LYS A 8 -2.13 1.56 9.69
CA LYS A 8 -1.19 2.67 9.86
C LYS A 8 -1.53 3.81 8.91
N ILE A 9 -1.80 3.56 7.63
CA ILE A 9 -2.22 4.60 6.66
C ILE A 9 -3.60 5.16 6.98
N LYS A 10 -4.58 4.32 7.36
CA LYS A 10 -5.91 4.81 7.79
C LYS A 10 -5.79 5.66 9.05
N ARG A 11 -4.95 5.24 10.01
CA ARG A 11 -4.63 6.00 11.22
C ARG A 11 -3.92 7.29 10.85
N GLU A 12 -2.86 7.28 10.05
CA GLU A 12 -2.13 8.47 9.56
C GLU A 12 -3.00 9.45 8.76
N LYS A 13 -3.92 8.98 7.90
CA LYS A 13 -4.92 9.84 7.24
C LYS A 13 -5.86 10.53 8.25
N ILE A 14 -6.16 9.89 9.39
CA ILE A 14 -6.94 10.47 10.50
C ILE A 14 -6.04 11.31 11.44
N THR A 15 -4.75 10.97 11.55
CA THR A 15 -3.74 11.55 12.45
C THR A 15 -2.97 12.71 11.82
N ASN A 16 -3.21 13.07 10.55
CA ASN A 16 -2.80 14.36 9.99
C ASN A 16 -3.48 15.58 10.68
N ILE A 17 -4.22 15.35 11.77
CA ILE A 17 -4.66 16.36 12.72
C ILE A 17 -3.81 16.39 14.01
N THR A 18 -2.99 15.38 14.37
CA THR A 18 -2.13 15.43 15.59
C THR A 18 -0.98 14.41 15.59
N ASP A 19 0.26 14.92 15.46
CA ASP A 19 1.56 14.46 16.00
C ASP A 19 2.04 12.98 16.01
N GLN A 20 3.18 12.80 15.33
CA GLN A 20 4.48 12.23 15.76
C GLN A 20 4.56 11.14 16.87
N ILE A 21 5.39 10.11 16.59
CA ILE A 21 6.11 9.13 17.46
C ILE A 21 5.35 7.84 17.88
N GLU A 22 5.88 6.66 17.49
CA GLU A 22 6.52 5.66 18.39
C GLU A 22 6.52 4.23 17.79
N SER A 23 7.71 3.66 17.57
CA SER A 23 7.94 2.37 16.90
C SER A 23 8.32 1.26 17.88
N ALA A 24 7.63 0.11 17.85
CA ALA A 24 8.06 -1.12 18.51
C ALA A 24 7.87 -2.37 17.61
N THR A 25 9.01 -2.90 17.13
CA THR A 25 9.29 -4.27 16.59
C THR A 25 8.67 -4.72 15.25
N PRO A 26 9.27 -5.68 14.49
CA PRO A 26 10.65 -6.20 14.46
C PRO A 26 11.36 -5.97 13.09
N GLN A 27 12.62 -5.54 13.09
CA GLN A 27 13.57 -5.54 11.94
C GLN A 27 13.02 -5.04 10.58
N VAL A 28 12.25 -3.96 10.58
CA VAL A 28 11.95 -3.15 9.39
C VAL A 28 12.67 -1.82 9.58
N THR A 29 13.57 -1.44 8.67
CA THR A 29 14.24 -0.15 8.77
C THR A 29 13.25 0.98 8.45
N HIS A 30 13.50 2.21 8.92
CA HIS A 30 12.68 3.37 8.55
C HIS A 30 12.51 3.49 7.01
N PHE A 31 13.56 3.16 6.25
CA PHE A 31 13.54 3.15 4.79
C PHE A 31 12.63 2.08 4.16
N ASP A 32 12.42 0.96 4.86
CA ASP A 32 11.52 -0.09 4.40
C ASP A 32 10.06 0.27 4.71
N ASP A 33 9.82 0.95 5.83
CA ASP A 33 8.52 1.55 6.16
C ASP A 33 8.11 2.60 5.12
N ASP A 34 9.00 3.55 4.82
CA ASP A 34 8.75 4.58 3.80
C ASP A 34 8.49 3.95 2.43
N PHE A 35 9.24 2.89 2.09
CA PHE A 35 9.04 2.16 0.84
C PHE A 35 7.65 1.52 0.74
N ILE A 36 7.19 0.88 1.82
CA ILE A 36 5.88 0.23 1.85
C ILE A 36 4.76 1.28 1.83
N LEU A 37 4.90 2.38 2.57
CA LEU A 37 3.94 3.48 2.58
C LEU A 37 3.78 4.11 1.21
N ASN A 38 4.89 4.44 0.54
CA ASN A 38 4.88 5.02 -0.80
C ASN A 38 4.21 4.09 -1.82
N ILE A 39 4.49 2.77 -1.76
CA ILE A 39 3.81 1.79 -2.62
C ILE A 39 2.30 1.81 -2.40
N LEU A 40 1.87 1.76 -1.13
CA LEU A 40 0.46 1.72 -0.80
C LEU A 40 -0.24 2.98 -1.28
N GLN A 41 0.38 4.15 -1.10
CA GLN A 41 -0.14 5.42 -1.58
C GLN A 41 -0.24 5.45 -3.11
N SER A 42 0.84 5.11 -3.83
CA SER A 42 0.82 5.10 -5.30
C SER A 42 -0.23 4.15 -5.86
N VAL A 43 -0.40 2.97 -5.24
CA VAL A 43 -1.44 2.02 -5.66
C VAL A 43 -2.84 2.54 -5.34
N GLU A 44 -3.06 3.16 -4.18
CA GLU A 44 -4.37 3.72 -3.78
C GLU A 44 -4.79 4.87 -4.71
N GLU A 45 -3.88 5.79 -5.01
CA GLU A 45 -4.13 6.92 -5.92
C GLU A 45 -4.47 6.44 -7.34
N ASN A 46 -3.89 5.32 -7.77
CA ASN A 46 -4.08 4.74 -9.09
C ASN A 46 -5.02 3.51 -9.09
N ILE A 47 -5.74 3.24 -8.00
CA ILE A 47 -6.49 1.99 -7.84
C ILE A 47 -7.65 1.84 -8.83
N HIS A 48 -8.19 2.98 -9.27
CA HIS A 48 -9.25 3.09 -10.27
C HIS A 48 -8.73 3.11 -11.70
N ASN A 49 -7.42 3.23 -11.90
CA ASN A 49 -6.80 3.23 -13.22
C ASN A 49 -6.48 1.77 -13.64
N PRO A 50 -7.17 1.20 -14.63
CA PRO A 50 -6.91 -0.16 -15.10
C PRO A 50 -5.57 -0.27 -15.85
N ASP A 51 -5.05 0.84 -16.39
CA ASP A 51 -3.79 0.87 -17.14
C ASP A 51 -2.56 0.98 -16.23
N PHE A 52 -2.76 1.21 -14.93
CA PHE A 52 -1.67 1.28 -13.95
C PHE A 52 -1.04 -0.10 -13.74
N LYS A 53 0.22 -0.23 -14.19
CA LYS A 53 1.02 -1.45 -14.20
C LYS A 53 2.10 -1.42 -13.12
N ILE A 54 2.72 -2.58 -12.93
CA ILE A 54 3.87 -2.72 -12.03
C ILE A 54 5.07 -1.87 -12.48
N ASP A 55 5.19 -1.58 -13.77
CA ASP A 55 6.25 -0.71 -14.27
C ASP A 55 6.10 0.71 -13.78
N ASP A 56 4.89 1.26 -13.87
CA ASP A 56 4.57 2.60 -13.41
C ASP A 56 4.81 2.70 -11.89
N LEU A 57 4.49 1.64 -11.15
CA LEU A 57 4.79 1.56 -9.72
C LEU A 57 6.30 1.48 -9.44
N ALA A 58 7.07 0.73 -10.22
CA ALA A 58 8.52 0.67 -10.06
C ALA A 58 9.19 2.01 -10.40
N GLU A 59 8.71 2.68 -11.45
CA GLU A 59 9.16 4.01 -11.88
C GLU A 59 8.82 5.08 -10.83
N ALA A 60 7.62 5.07 -10.26
CA ALA A 60 7.23 5.95 -9.16
C ALA A 60 8.15 5.80 -7.93
N MET A 61 8.70 4.60 -7.72
CA MET A 61 9.65 4.30 -6.65
C MET A 61 11.10 4.57 -7.03
N GLY A 62 11.37 5.07 -8.24
CA GLY A 62 12.73 5.33 -8.74
C GLY A 62 13.58 4.07 -8.92
N MET A 63 12.94 2.91 -9.15
CA MET A 63 13.61 1.61 -9.21
C MET A 63 13.41 0.92 -10.55
N SER A 64 14.42 0.17 -10.99
CA SER A 64 14.21 -0.79 -12.08
C SER A 64 13.25 -1.89 -11.63
N ARG A 65 12.48 -2.45 -12.58
CA ARG A 65 11.54 -3.56 -12.34
C ARG A 65 12.18 -4.69 -11.51
N THR A 66 13.38 -5.14 -11.88
CA THR A 66 14.05 -6.25 -11.19
C THR A 66 14.39 -5.93 -9.73
N VAL A 67 14.86 -4.71 -9.47
CA VAL A 67 15.19 -4.26 -8.10
C VAL A 67 13.92 -4.14 -7.27
N PHE A 68 12.87 -3.55 -7.84
CA PHE A 68 11.56 -3.42 -7.20
C PHE A 68 10.98 -4.78 -6.82
N TYR A 69 10.94 -5.74 -7.75
CA TYR A 69 10.44 -7.09 -7.49
C TYR A 69 11.21 -7.79 -6.36
N ARG A 70 12.55 -7.68 -6.36
CA ARG A 70 13.39 -8.29 -5.32
C ARG A 70 13.14 -7.65 -3.96
N LYS A 71 13.09 -6.31 -3.89
CA LYS A 71 12.83 -5.58 -2.64
C LYS A 71 11.44 -5.90 -2.10
N MET A 72 10.42 -5.87 -2.95
CA MET A 72 9.04 -6.16 -2.57
C MET A 72 8.87 -7.59 -2.06
N LYS A 73 9.46 -8.58 -2.75
CA LYS A 73 9.46 -9.98 -2.31
C LYS A 73 10.23 -10.17 -1.00
N SER A 74 11.35 -9.47 -0.82
CA SER A 74 12.16 -9.56 0.40
C SER A 74 11.46 -8.96 1.61
N LEU A 75 10.72 -7.85 1.44
CA LEU A 75 10.06 -7.14 2.53
C LEU A 75 8.67 -7.68 2.84
N MET A 76 7.88 -7.97 1.80
CA MET A 76 6.47 -8.36 1.96
C MET A 76 6.20 -9.84 1.72
N GLY A 77 7.19 -10.61 1.26
CA GLY A 77 7.03 -12.04 0.98
C GLY A 77 6.13 -12.38 -0.21
N VAL A 78 5.59 -11.36 -0.90
CA VAL A 78 4.63 -11.51 -2.00
C VAL A 78 5.17 -10.88 -3.28
N SER A 79 4.67 -11.34 -4.43
CA SER A 79 5.01 -10.71 -5.71
C SER A 79 4.28 -9.36 -5.85
N PRO A 80 4.87 -8.39 -6.57
CA PRO A 80 4.20 -7.13 -6.86
C PRO A 80 2.84 -7.26 -7.56
N VAL A 81 2.73 -8.24 -8.45
CA VAL A 81 1.50 -8.50 -9.21
C VAL A 81 0.40 -8.97 -8.26
N ASP A 82 0.71 -9.90 -7.36
CA ASP A 82 -0.26 -10.43 -6.40
C ASP A 82 -0.65 -9.37 -5.37
N PHE A 83 0.30 -8.53 -4.97
CA PHE A 83 0.02 -7.39 -4.10
C PHE A 83 -0.96 -6.41 -4.75
N MET A 84 -0.70 -5.99 -5.98
CA MET A 84 -1.58 -5.05 -6.71
C MET A 84 -2.98 -5.64 -6.93
N LYS A 85 -3.07 -6.92 -7.29
CA LYS A 85 -4.36 -7.62 -7.39
C LYS A 85 -5.11 -7.63 -6.06
N SER A 86 -4.42 -7.98 -4.97
CA SER A 86 -5.02 -8.03 -3.63
C SER A 86 -5.52 -6.66 -3.18
N MET A 87 -4.77 -5.59 -3.46
CA MET A 87 -5.19 -4.20 -3.21
C MET A 87 -6.49 -3.87 -3.95
N ARG A 88 -6.53 -4.12 -5.28
CA ARG A 88 -7.72 -3.85 -6.10
C ARG A 88 -8.94 -4.64 -5.63
N ILE A 89 -8.78 -5.92 -5.30
CA ILE A 89 -9.86 -6.77 -4.77
C ILE A 89 -10.36 -6.22 -3.43
N LYS A 90 -9.45 -5.92 -2.49
CA LYS A 90 -9.84 -5.37 -1.18
C LYS A 90 -10.57 -4.03 -1.32
N ARG A 91 -10.14 -3.17 -2.24
CA ARG A 91 -10.86 -1.91 -2.52
C ARG A 91 -12.23 -2.14 -3.13
N ALA A 92 -12.35 -3.07 -4.08
CA ALA A 92 -13.64 -3.44 -4.65
C ALA A 92 -14.60 -3.95 -3.56
N VAL A 93 -14.13 -4.82 -2.66
CA VAL A 93 -14.93 -5.30 -1.52
C VAL A 93 -15.35 -4.14 -0.61
N GLN A 94 -14.44 -3.22 -0.27
CA GLN A 94 -14.78 -2.04 0.55
C GLN A 94 -15.83 -1.15 -0.11
N LEU A 95 -15.74 -0.92 -1.42
CA LEU A 95 -16.72 -0.13 -2.16
C LEU A 95 -18.08 -0.83 -2.20
N LEU A 96 -18.10 -2.15 -2.43
CA LEU A 96 -19.32 -2.94 -2.38
C LEU A 96 -19.96 -2.91 -0.99
N GLU A 97 -19.18 -3.04 0.08
CA GLU A 97 -19.69 -2.90 1.45
C GLU A 97 -20.25 -1.49 1.70
N GLN A 98 -19.54 -0.43 1.32
CA GLN A 98 -19.99 0.96 1.49
C GLN A 98 -21.28 1.26 0.71
N ASP A 99 -21.42 0.78 -0.52
CA ASP A 99 -22.64 0.94 -1.32
C ASP A 99 -23.83 0.15 -0.76
N GLN A 100 -23.60 -0.90 0.03
CA GLN A 100 -24.67 -1.62 0.75
C GLN A 100 -25.09 -0.94 2.07
N TYR A 101 -24.29 -0.01 2.60
CA TYR A 101 -24.60 0.74 3.82
C TYR A 101 -25.12 2.17 3.58
N THR A 102 -25.18 2.63 2.32
CA THR A 102 -25.69 3.96 1.97
C THR A 102 -27.09 3.86 1.36
N VAL A 103 -28.05 3.37 2.14
CA VAL A 103 -29.48 3.60 1.87
C VAL A 103 -30.02 4.46 3.00
N SER A 104 -30.29 5.73 2.70
CA SER A 104 -31.12 6.64 3.49
C SER A 104 -32.00 7.43 2.54
#